data_AF-A0A6L2Q9K8-F1
#
_entry.id   AF-A0A6L2Q9K8-F1
#
_cell.length_a   1.000
_cell.length_b   1.000
_cell.length_c   1.000
_cell.angle_alpha   90.00
_cell.angle_beta   90.00
_cell.angle_gamma   90.00
#
_symmetry.space_group_name_H-M   'P 1'
#
loop_
_entity.id
_entity.type
_entity.pdbx_description
1 polymer ?
#
loop_
_entity_poly.entity_id
_entity_poly.type
_entity_poly.pdbx_seq_one_letter_code
_entity_poly.pdbx_strand_id
1 'polypeptide(L)'
;MSLYPSLEDMKVDQLATAQYRYEAQVTQAALPSAPPSYPLSPGDVPALGGSRSSSLYPALSDYMGLDLSPRALAELAPQYAVSIPQPTAVAVPAASAGPLARMVAPLSGQSLGLQRAQVTHGVRELTLCKDGSGKIGLRVQAISKGVFVCLVMKGSPAALAGIRFGDQILQINGTTVAGFSVDEVHTLFRKSPVNGISVVVRDRPFERTVTLHKDSVGHIGFQFKNGKIIGLVKDSSAARNGLLTDHHLLEVNGQNVVGIKDKEITALIAEGGPIITVTVVPSFIYEHMVKK
;
A
#
# COMPACT_ATOMS: atom_id res chain seq x y z
N MET A 1 14.66 -14.91 -9.70
CA MET A 1 13.95 -13.80 -9.03
C MET A 1 13.48 -14.31 -7.68
N SER A 2 13.76 -13.57 -6.60
CA SER A 2 13.23 -13.88 -5.27
C SER A 2 11.71 -13.78 -5.28
N LEU A 3 11.03 -14.75 -4.67
CA LEU A 3 9.55 -14.78 -4.60
C LEU A 3 8.98 -13.68 -3.68
N TYR A 4 9.84 -13.02 -2.90
CA TYR A 4 9.46 -12.03 -1.90
C TYR A 4 10.34 -10.77 -1.98
N PRO A 5 9.78 -9.59 -1.70
CA PRO A 5 10.52 -8.33 -1.65
C PRO A 5 11.69 -8.40 -0.65
N SER A 6 12.85 -7.96 -1.09
CA SER A 6 14.06 -7.84 -0.30
C SER A 6 14.30 -6.41 0.18
N LEU A 7 15.26 -6.25 1.09
CA LEU A 7 15.71 -4.92 1.51
C LEU A 7 16.33 -4.13 0.36
N GLU A 8 16.98 -4.81 -0.56
CA GLU A 8 17.57 -4.22 -1.76
C GLU A 8 16.47 -3.70 -2.68
N ASP A 9 15.40 -4.47 -2.89
CA ASP A 9 14.25 -4.06 -3.70
C ASP A 9 13.61 -2.78 -3.14
N MET A 10 13.45 -2.67 -1.81
CA MET A 10 12.93 -1.46 -1.16
C MET A 10 13.83 -0.24 -1.42
N LYS A 11 15.15 -0.41 -1.34
CA LYS A 11 16.10 0.69 -1.59
C LYS A 11 16.12 1.12 -3.05
N VAL A 12 16.04 0.15 -3.97
CA VAL A 12 15.95 0.43 -5.40
C VAL A 12 14.66 1.19 -5.72
N ASP A 13 13.53 0.79 -5.12
CA ASP A 13 12.24 1.48 -5.27
C ASP A 13 12.29 2.91 -4.70
N GLN A 14 12.90 3.10 -3.53
CA GLN A 14 13.12 4.43 -2.95
C GLN A 14 13.99 5.32 -3.87
N LEU A 15 15.06 4.79 -4.44
CA LEU A 15 15.93 5.52 -5.36
C LEU A 15 15.21 5.88 -6.67
N ALA A 16 14.49 4.92 -7.27
CA ALA A 16 13.72 5.14 -8.48
C ALA A 16 12.61 6.19 -8.24
N THR A 17 11.89 6.09 -7.12
CA THR A 17 10.88 7.07 -6.72
C THR A 17 11.49 8.45 -6.49
N ALA A 18 12.67 8.53 -5.85
CA ALA A 18 13.37 9.79 -5.64
C ALA A 18 13.82 10.43 -6.95
N GLN A 19 14.33 9.64 -7.91
CA GLN A 19 14.68 10.10 -9.25
C GLN A 19 13.45 10.64 -10.00
N TYR A 20 12.36 9.88 -10.01
CA TYR A 20 11.11 10.32 -10.65
C TYR A 20 10.57 11.61 -10.03
N ARG A 21 10.62 11.74 -8.70
CA ARG A 21 10.21 12.96 -7.99
C ARG A 21 11.11 14.13 -8.33
N TYR A 22 12.42 13.92 -8.41
CA TYR A 22 13.38 14.94 -8.81
C TYR A 22 13.14 15.40 -10.25
N GLU A 23 12.97 14.47 -11.19
CA GLU A 23 12.64 14.78 -12.59
C GLU A 23 11.31 15.54 -12.70
N ALA A 24 10.27 15.13 -11.98
CA ALA A 24 9.00 15.85 -11.94
C ALA A 24 9.15 17.28 -11.38
N GLN A 25 9.97 17.49 -10.35
CA GLN A 25 10.27 18.81 -9.79
C GLN A 25 11.08 19.69 -10.76
N VAL A 26 12.06 19.12 -11.45
CA VAL A 26 12.84 19.82 -12.49
C VAL A 26 11.93 20.22 -13.65
N THR A 27 10.99 19.35 -14.05
CA THR A 27 10.04 19.64 -15.13
C THR A 27 8.99 20.69 -14.71
N GLN A 28 8.57 20.72 -13.43
CA GLN A 28 7.69 21.78 -12.90
C GLN A 28 8.41 23.12 -12.68
N ALA A 29 9.70 23.12 -12.31
CA ALA A 29 10.50 24.33 -12.24
C ALA A 29 10.90 24.87 -13.62
N ALA A 30 10.81 24.04 -14.66
CA ALA A 30 11.04 24.38 -16.06
C ALA A 30 9.73 24.62 -16.86
N LEU A 31 8.59 24.84 -16.20
CA LEU A 31 7.51 25.59 -16.82
C LEU A 31 7.93 27.07 -16.78
N PRO A 32 8.34 27.70 -17.90
CA PRO A 32 8.32 29.15 -17.94
C PRO A 32 6.91 29.55 -17.50
N SER A 33 6.82 30.46 -16.52
CA SER A 33 5.55 31.10 -16.17
C SER A 33 4.84 31.39 -17.47
N ALA A 34 3.67 30.78 -17.68
CA ALA A 34 2.92 30.98 -18.91
C ALA A 34 2.90 32.50 -19.16
N PRO A 35 3.43 32.97 -20.29
CA PRO A 35 3.39 34.40 -20.57
C PRO A 35 1.94 34.84 -20.42
N PRO A 36 1.68 36.04 -19.85
CA PRO A 36 0.32 36.50 -19.57
C PRO A 36 -0.51 36.29 -20.83
N SER A 37 -1.70 35.71 -20.67
CA SER A 37 -2.62 35.38 -21.75
C SER A 37 -2.81 36.60 -22.63
N TYR A 38 -2.11 36.64 -23.76
CA TYR A 38 -2.34 37.65 -24.77
C TYR A 38 -3.72 37.37 -25.38
N PRO A 39 -4.59 38.37 -25.51
CA PRO A 39 -5.89 38.18 -26.13
C PRO A 39 -5.70 37.67 -27.56
N LEU A 40 -5.95 36.38 -27.76
CA LEU A 40 -6.08 35.75 -29.06
C LEU A 40 -7.45 36.13 -29.64
N SER A 41 -7.58 37.37 -30.10
CA SER A 41 -8.55 37.83 -31.11
C SER A 41 -8.43 39.34 -31.30
N PRO A 42 -8.08 39.83 -32.49
CA PRO A 42 -8.48 41.17 -32.90
C PRO A 42 -9.91 41.09 -33.45
N GLY A 43 -10.86 41.68 -32.74
CA GLY A 43 -12.26 41.80 -33.15
C GLY A 43 -13.15 41.38 -31.98
N ASP A 44 -13.71 42.29 -31.20
CA ASP A 44 -14.48 43.43 -31.67
C ASP A 44 -14.15 44.71 -30.92
N VAL A 45 -13.76 45.76 -31.65
CA VAL A 45 -14.17 47.12 -31.28
C VAL A 45 -14.97 47.70 -32.45
N PRO A 46 -16.19 48.23 -32.20
CA PRO A 46 -16.93 48.95 -33.21
C PRO A 46 -16.13 50.18 -33.62
N ALA A 47 -16.16 50.46 -34.92
CA ALA A 47 -15.48 51.56 -35.57
C ALA A 47 -15.65 52.90 -34.83
N LEU A 48 -14.53 53.56 -34.52
CA LEU A 48 -14.41 55.02 -34.64
C LEU A 48 -12.94 55.45 -34.62
N GLY A 49 -12.54 56.22 -35.63
CA GLY A 49 -11.34 57.08 -35.58
C GLY A 49 -10.08 56.49 -36.21
N GLY A 50 -9.50 57.22 -37.16
CA GLY A 50 -8.44 56.73 -38.04
C GLY A 50 -7.07 56.55 -37.41
N SER A 51 -6.29 55.63 -38.01
CA SER A 51 -4.86 55.80 -38.30
C SER A 51 -4.43 54.66 -39.21
N ARG A 52 -3.80 54.98 -40.34
CA ARG A 52 -3.20 53.99 -41.25
C ARG A 52 -1.93 53.45 -40.59
N SER A 53 -1.97 52.27 -39.99
CA SER A 53 -0.74 51.52 -39.72
C SER A 53 -0.34 50.77 -40.99
N SER A 54 0.75 51.23 -41.60
CA SER A 54 1.47 50.49 -42.62
C SER A 54 1.97 49.17 -42.03
N SER A 55 1.39 48.04 -42.40
CA SER A 55 1.95 46.73 -42.14
C SER A 55 3.32 46.63 -42.82
N LEU A 56 4.37 46.34 -42.03
CA LEU A 56 5.78 46.24 -42.49
C LEU A 56 6.05 45.06 -43.44
N TYR A 57 5.10 44.13 -43.57
CA TYR A 57 5.14 43.04 -44.54
C TYR A 57 3.81 42.95 -45.29
N PRO A 58 3.84 42.70 -46.62
CA PRO A 58 2.64 42.50 -47.40
C PRO A 58 1.81 41.34 -46.84
N ALA A 59 0.50 41.52 -46.77
CA ALA A 59 -0.39 40.42 -46.47
C ALA A 59 -0.33 39.37 -47.59
N LEU A 60 -0.59 38.10 -47.26
CA LEU A 60 -0.55 36.99 -48.23
C LEU A 60 -1.54 37.21 -49.39
N SER A 61 -2.63 37.94 -49.13
CA SER A 61 -3.60 38.40 -50.13
C SER A 61 -3.00 39.36 -51.14
N ASP A 62 -2.16 40.31 -50.68
CA ASP A 62 -1.48 41.27 -51.56
C ASP A 62 -0.30 40.63 -52.31
N TYR A 63 0.33 39.61 -51.71
CA TYR A 63 1.49 38.93 -52.29
C TYR A 63 1.13 37.82 -53.30
N MET A 64 0.06 37.06 -53.05
CA MET A 64 -0.34 35.92 -53.91
C MET A 64 -1.75 36.07 -54.51
N GLY A 65 -2.47 37.15 -54.23
CA GLY A 65 -3.85 37.34 -54.72
C GLY A 65 -4.87 36.34 -54.13
N LEU A 66 -4.48 35.61 -53.09
CA LEU A 66 -5.31 34.56 -52.47
C LEU A 66 -6.05 35.14 -51.26
N ASP A 67 -7.35 35.38 -51.42
CA ASP A 67 -8.24 35.74 -50.31
C ASP A 67 -8.65 34.47 -49.56
N LEU A 68 -8.04 34.23 -48.39
CA LEU A 68 -8.30 33.10 -47.51
C LEU A 68 -9.41 33.40 -46.49
N SER A 69 -10.31 34.34 -46.80
CA SER A 69 -11.44 34.61 -45.92
C SER A 69 -12.28 33.33 -45.70
N PRO A 70 -12.83 33.13 -44.49
CA PRO A 70 -13.61 31.93 -44.15
C PRO A 70 -14.80 31.69 -45.09
N ARG A 71 -15.31 32.76 -45.72
CA ARG A 71 -16.37 32.70 -46.72
C ARG A 71 -15.86 32.24 -48.10
N ALA A 72 -14.72 32.76 -48.56
CA ALA A 72 -14.13 32.35 -49.84
C ALA A 72 -13.68 30.87 -49.82
N LEU A 73 -13.13 30.40 -48.71
CA LEU A 73 -12.77 28.98 -48.52
C LEU A 73 -13.99 28.05 -48.48
N ALA A 74 -15.10 28.51 -47.91
CA ALA A 74 -16.35 27.74 -47.87
C ALA A 74 -16.98 27.58 -49.27
N GLU A 75 -16.82 28.56 -50.15
CA GLU A 75 -17.31 28.49 -51.55
C GLU A 75 -16.41 27.63 -52.45
N LEU A 76 -15.09 27.64 -52.23
CA LEU A 76 -14.14 26.94 -53.12
C LEU A 76 -14.04 25.44 -52.84
N ALA A 77 -14.26 25.00 -51.59
CA ALA A 77 -14.19 23.58 -51.24
C ALA A 77 -15.01 23.23 -49.96
N PRO A 78 -16.31 22.89 -50.09
CA PRO A 78 -17.16 22.53 -48.95
C PRO A 78 -16.72 21.23 -48.22
N GLN A 79 -15.78 20.48 -48.78
CA GLN A 79 -15.32 19.20 -48.24
C GLN A 79 -14.18 19.33 -47.21
N TYR A 80 -13.58 20.52 -47.03
CA TYR A 80 -12.47 20.77 -46.10
C TYR A 80 -12.85 21.63 -44.89
N ALA A 81 -14.12 21.64 -44.47
CA ALA A 81 -14.52 22.21 -43.18
C ALA A 81 -13.96 21.35 -42.05
N VAL A 82 -12.75 21.68 -41.60
CA VAL A 82 -12.09 21.04 -40.46
C VAL A 82 -12.90 21.36 -39.19
N SER A 83 -13.60 20.36 -38.65
CA SER A 83 -14.21 20.44 -37.34
C SER A 83 -13.12 20.60 -36.27
N ILE A 84 -13.12 21.72 -35.56
CA ILE A 84 -12.27 21.95 -34.39
C ILE A 84 -12.69 20.92 -33.31
N PRO A 85 -11.81 20.01 -32.85
CA PRO A 85 -12.14 19.16 -31.72
C PRO A 85 -12.18 20.02 -30.45
N GLN A 86 -13.34 20.04 -29.79
CA GLN A 86 -13.48 20.51 -28.42
C GLN A 86 -12.52 19.69 -27.53
N PRO A 87 -11.83 20.29 -26.54
CA PRO A 87 -10.97 19.54 -25.65
C PRO A 87 -11.83 18.57 -24.83
N THR A 88 -11.80 17.29 -25.22
CA THR A 88 -12.35 16.21 -24.41
C THR A 88 -11.52 16.12 -23.14
N ALA A 89 -12.11 16.55 -22.04
CA ALA A 89 -11.65 16.13 -20.72
C ALA A 89 -11.53 14.60 -20.73
N VAL A 90 -10.34 14.10 -20.40
CA VAL A 90 -10.09 12.66 -20.28
C VAL A 90 -10.96 12.16 -19.13
N ALA A 91 -12.12 11.61 -19.46
CA ALA A 91 -12.97 10.92 -18.51
C ALA A 91 -12.20 9.68 -18.03
N VAL A 92 -11.77 9.72 -16.76
CA VAL A 92 -11.48 8.51 -15.97
C VAL A 92 -12.63 7.54 -16.22
N PRO A 93 -12.41 6.26 -16.53
CA PRO A 93 -13.50 5.35 -16.83
C PRO A 93 -14.40 5.22 -15.61
N ALA A 94 -15.50 5.98 -15.61
CA ALA A 94 -16.61 5.76 -14.71
C ALA A 94 -17.14 4.37 -15.04
N ALA A 95 -17.05 3.48 -14.05
CA ALA A 95 -17.57 2.12 -14.13
C ALA A 95 -18.94 2.14 -14.80
N SER A 96 -19.02 1.45 -15.95
CA SER A 96 -20.19 1.33 -16.80
C SER A 96 -21.44 1.02 -15.97
N ALA A 97 -22.42 1.92 -15.94
CA ALA A 97 -23.67 1.77 -15.19
C ALA A 97 -24.65 0.80 -15.88
N GLY A 98 -24.25 -0.47 -16.03
CA GLY A 98 -25.15 -1.56 -16.45
C GLY A 98 -25.78 -2.28 -15.24
N PRO A 99 -26.90 -3.01 -15.39
CA PRO A 99 -27.54 -3.77 -14.31
C PRO A 99 -26.64 -4.86 -13.70
N LEU A 100 -25.56 -5.22 -14.40
CA LEU A 100 -24.53 -6.16 -13.96
C LEU A 100 -23.32 -5.47 -13.29
N ALA A 101 -23.14 -4.15 -13.44
CA ALA A 101 -22.05 -3.42 -12.79
C ALA A 101 -22.31 -3.13 -11.31
N ARG A 102 -23.53 -3.40 -10.85
CA ARG A 102 -23.90 -3.38 -9.43
C ARG A 102 -23.78 -4.76 -8.77
N MET A 103 -23.34 -5.78 -9.52
CA MET A 103 -22.85 -7.02 -8.93
C MET A 103 -21.42 -6.79 -8.44
N VAL A 104 -21.30 -6.05 -7.34
CA VAL A 104 -20.12 -6.21 -6.47
C VAL A 104 -20.26 -7.61 -5.92
N ALA A 105 -19.52 -8.57 -6.49
CA ALA A 105 -19.46 -9.90 -5.92
C ALA A 105 -19.06 -9.75 -4.44
N PRO A 106 -19.83 -10.26 -3.47
CA PRO A 106 -19.47 -10.17 -2.06
C PRO A 106 -18.35 -11.18 -1.80
N LEU A 107 -17.14 -10.88 -2.30
CA LEU A 107 -16.00 -11.77 -2.25
C LEU A 107 -15.01 -11.24 -1.23
N SER A 108 -15.30 -11.49 0.06
CA SER A 108 -14.34 -11.56 1.18
C SER A 108 -13.45 -10.34 1.51
N GLY A 109 -13.12 -9.46 0.57
CA GLY A 109 -12.16 -8.35 0.68
C GLY A 109 -12.70 -7.11 1.38
N GLN A 110 -14.02 -7.02 1.59
CA GLN A 110 -14.61 -5.99 2.47
C GLN A 110 -14.66 -6.43 3.94
N SER A 111 -14.33 -7.68 4.26
CA SER A 111 -14.30 -8.10 5.66
C SER A 111 -13.14 -7.42 6.38
N LEU A 112 -13.43 -6.69 7.46
CA LEU A 112 -12.42 -6.06 8.30
C LEU A 112 -11.38 -7.08 8.81
N GLY A 113 -11.80 -8.33 8.98
CA GLY A 113 -10.91 -9.45 9.32
C GLY A 113 -9.85 -9.69 8.25
N LEU A 114 -10.22 -9.74 6.96
CA LEU A 114 -9.28 -9.97 5.87
C LEU A 114 -8.34 -8.78 5.67
N GLN A 115 -8.84 -7.54 5.75
CA GLN A 115 -7.98 -6.35 5.70
C GLN A 115 -6.97 -6.27 6.86
N ARG A 116 -7.37 -6.69 8.08
CA ARG A 116 -6.49 -6.68 9.26
C ARG A 116 -5.54 -7.87 9.32
N ALA A 117 -5.96 -9.02 8.79
CA ALA A 117 -5.21 -10.27 8.82
C ALA A 117 -4.33 -10.49 7.58
N GLN A 118 -4.43 -9.65 6.53
CA GLN A 118 -3.56 -9.77 5.37
C GLN A 118 -2.10 -9.61 5.78
N VAL A 119 -1.31 -10.66 5.58
CA VAL A 119 0.15 -10.64 5.72
C VAL A 119 0.71 -10.29 4.35
N THR A 120 1.27 -9.09 4.20
CA THR A 120 1.84 -8.60 2.93
C THR A 120 3.25 -9.15 2.69
N HIS A 121 3.91 -9.68 3.73
CA HIS A 121 5.34 -10.05 3.72
C HIS A 121 6.29 -8.96 3.22
N GLY A 122 5.78 -7.73 3.13
CA GLY A 122 6.49 -6.58 2.59
C GLY A 122 7.57 -6.10 3.54
N VAL A 123 8.53 -5.38 2.98
CA VAL A 123 9.53 -4.65 3.75
C VAL A 123 9.06 -3.21 3.86
N ARG A 124 9.00 -2.68 5.07
CA ARG A 124 8.58 -1.30 5.36
C ARG A 124 9.57 -0.62 6.30
N GLU A 125 9.75 0.67 6.10
CA GLU A 125 10.53 1.52 6.98
C GLU A 125 9.61 2.22 7.98
N LEU A 126 9.99 2.18 9.26
CA LEU A 126 9.24 2.76 10.37
C LEU A 126 10.15 3.72 11.12
N THR A 127 9.57 4.84 11.58
CA THR A 127 10.26 5.75 12.49
C THR A 127 9.68 5.58 13.90
N LEU A 128 10.53 5.23 14.86
CA LEU A 128 10.18 5.02 16.25
C LEU A 128 10.66 6.17 17.13
N CYS A 129 9.92 6.40 18.20
CA CYS A 129 10.28 7.33 19.27
C CYS A 129 10.43 6.53 20.57
N LYS A 130 11.33 6.96 21.45
CA LYS A 130 11.38 6.45 22.82
C LYS A 130 10.33 7.16 23.66
N ASP A 131 9.74 6.41 24.58
CA ASP A 131 8.86 6.96 25.61
C ASP A 131 9.68 7.77 26.64
N GLY A 132 9.01 8.48 27.55
CA GLY A 132 9.65 9.26 28.63
C GLY A 132 10.57 8.42 29.54
N SER A 133 10.38 7.10 29.55
CA SER A 133 11.25 6.13 30.22
C SER A 133 12.48 5.69 29.41
N GLY A 134 12.70 6.25 28.22
CA GLY A 134 13.78 5.87 27.31
C GLY A 134 13.62 4.48 26.67
N LYS A 135 12.40 3.91 26.73
CA LYS A 135 12.08 2.57 26.22
C LYS A 135 11.14 2.66 25.02
N ILE A 136 11.20 1.65 24.16
CA ILE A 136 10.36 1.55 22.95
C ILE A 136 9.20 0.55 23.17
N GLY A 137 9.32 -0.33 24.17
CA GLY A 137 8.30 -1.35 24.49
C GLY A 137 8.35 -2.61 23.63
N LEU A 138 9.55 -2.96 23.14
CA LEU A 138 9.80 -4.15 22.31
C LEU A 138 10.69 -5.17 23.00
N ARG A 139 10.37 -6.45 22.80
CA ARG A 139 11.25 -7.58 23.06
C ARG A 139 11.55 -8.32 21.77
N VAL A 140 12.82 -8.63 21.56
CA VAL A 140 13.32 -9.30 20.35
C VAL A 140 13.97 -10.63 20.69
N GLN A 141 14.03 -11.53 19.72
CA GLN A 141 14.71 -12.81 19.80
C GLN A 141 15.50 -13.07 18.51
N ALA A 142 16.71 -13.63 18.66
CA ALA A 142 17.52 -14.05 17.53
C ALA A 142 17.15 -15.48 17.11
N ILE A 143 16.72 -15.68 15.86
CA ILE A 143 16.38 -16.99 15.28
C ILE A 143 17.09 -17.11 13.94
N SER A 144 17.88 -18.17 13.75
CA SER A 144 18.56 -18.45 12.47
C SER A 144 19.31 -17.25 11.88
N LYS A 145 20.03 -16.49 12.72
CA LYS A 145 20.76 -15.25 12.38
C LYS A 145 19.87 -14.04 11.99
N GLY A 146 18.55 -14.15 12.08
CA GLY A 146 17.62 -13.03 11.99
C GLY A 146 17.14 -12.57 13.36
N VAL A 147 16.67 -11.32 13.44
CA VAL A 147 16.10 -10.73 14.67
C VAL A 147 14.59 -10.60 14.49
N PHE A 148 13.82 -11.19 15.40
CA PHE A 148 12.36 -11.23 15.35
C PHE A 148 11.75 -10.60 16.59
N VAL A 149 10.57 -10.01 16.43
CA VAL A 149 9.81 -9.39 17.52
C VAL A 149 8.97 -10.44 18.23
N CYS A 150 9.19 -10.60 19.54
CA CYS A 150 8.50 -11.59 20.37
C CYS A 150 7.44 -11.00 21.29
N LEU A 151 7.58 -9.73 21.67
CA LEU A 151 6.55 -9.09 22.49
C LEU A 151 6.53 -7.59 22.21
N VAL A 152 5.33 -7.07 22.03
CA VAL A 152 5.04 -5.65 21.88
C VAL A 152 4.12 -5.22 23.00
N MET A 153 4.54 -4.24 23.78
CA MET A 153 3.71 -3.70 24.85
C MET A 153 2.57 -2.85 24.26
N LYS A 154 1.33 -3.06 24.72
CA LYS A 154 0.19 -2.22 24.33
C LYS A 154 0.43 -0.76 24.72
N GLY A 155 0.13 0.16 23.82
CA GLY A 155 0.34 1.60 24.04
C GLY A 155 1.79 2.07 23.97
N SER A 156 2.74 1.18 23.64
CA SER A 156 4.13 1.56 23.44
C SER A 156 4.36 2.23 22.08
N PRO A 157 5.44 3.02 21.92
CA PRO A 157 5.79 3.61 20.63
C PRO A 157 5.90 2.60 19.49
N ALA A 158 6.35 1.37 19.78
CA ALA A 158 6.37 0.31 18.78
C ALA A 158 5.00 -0.20 18.36
N ALA A 159 4.05 -0.31 19.30
CA ALA A 159 2.68 -0.66 18.97
C ALA A 159 2.04 0.44 18.09
N LEU A 160 2.33 1.71 18.40
CA LEU A 160 1.84 2.86 17.62
C LEU A 160 2.45 2.91 16.22
N ALA A 161 3.71 2.51 16.06
CA ALA A 161 4.35 2.35 14.75
C ALA A 161 3.88 1.11 13.97
N GLY A 162 2.97 0.31 14.54
CA GLY A 162 2.39 -0.85 13.87
C GLY A 162 3.25 -2.11 13.90
N ILE A 163 4.30 -2.16 14.73
CA ILE A 163 5.09 -3.38 14.91
C ILE A 163 4.25 -4.42 15.65
N ARG A 164 4.26 -5.66 15.16
CA ARG A 164 3.52 -6.78 15.75
C ARG A 164 4.46 -7.93 16.12
N PHE A 165 3.89 -8.91 16.82
CA PHE A 165 4.54 -10.21 17.00
C PHE A 165 4.87 -10.81 15.63
N GLY A 166 6.02 -11.46 15.50
CA GLY A 166 6.41 -12.15 14.26
C GLY A 166 7.15 -11.28 13.25
N ASP A 167 7.13 -9.95 13.42
CA ASP A 167 7.87 -9.03 12.56
C ASP A 167 9.39 -9.27 12.64
N GLN A 168 10.07 -9.21 11.49
CA GLN A 168 11.52 -9.38 11.40
C GLN A 168 12.19 -8.02 11.24
N ILE A 169 13.16 -7.71 12.10
CA ILE A 169 13.95 -6.48 11.98
C ILE A 169 15.12 -6.76 11.04
N LEU A 170 15.27 -5.94 10.00
CA LEU A 170 16.35 -6.04 9.02
C LEU A 170 17.43 -4.97 9.26
N GLN A 171 17.01 -3.74 9.56
CA GLN A 171 17.93 -2.62 9.84
C GLN A 171 17.43 -1.73 10.98
N ILE A 172 18.36 -1.15 11.73
CA ILE A 172 18.11 -0.11 12.75
C ILE A 172 19.09 1.03 12.48
N ASN A 173 18.60 2.26 12.28
CA ASN A 173 19.39 3.46 11.97
C ASN A 173 20.43 3.24 10.86
N GLY A 174 20.04 2.52 9.80
CA GLY A 174 20.91 2.15 8.68
C GLY A 174 21.89 0.99 8.94
N THR A 175 21.99 0.48 10.16
CA THR A 175 22.82 -0.70 10.48
C THR A 175 22.04 -2.00 10.28
N THR A 176 22.61 -2.94 9.53
CA THR A 176 22.01 -4.27 9.32
C THR A 176 22.18 -5.14 10.55
N VAL A 177 21.06 -5.70 11.04
CA VAL A 177 21.03 -6.48 12.29
C VAL A 177 21.15 -8.00 12.06
N ALA A 178 21.44 -8.42 10.84
CA ALA A 178 21.65 -9.83 10.52
C ALA A 178 22.87 -10.38 11.29
N GLY A 179 22.65 -11.46 12.04
CA GLY A 179 23.66 -12.10 12.88
C GLY A 179 23.83 -11.51 14.28
N PHE A 180 23.14 -10.43 14.62
CA PHE A 180 23.23 -9.84 15.95
C PHE A 180 22.54 -10.68 17.02
N SER A 181 23.15 -10.69 18.20
CA SER A 181 22.56 -11.22 19.41
C SER A 181 21.47 -10.29 19.96
N VAL A 182 20.61 -10.83 20.82
CA VAL A 182 19.52 -10.08 21.48
C VAL A 182 20.08 -8.88 22.26
N ASP A 183 21.21 -9.06 22.94
CA ASP A 183 21.84 -8.01 23.74
C ASP A 183 22.39 -6.89 22.85
N GLU A 184 23.05 -7.22 21.74
CA GLU A 184 23.54 -6.22 20.79
C GLU A 184 22.41 -5.36 20.25
N VAL A 185 21.28 -5.97 19.86
CA VAL A 185 20.09 -5.24 19.40
C VAL A 185 19.56 -4.32 20.49
N HIS A 186 19.49 -4.78 21.74
CA HIS A 186 19.09 -3.94 22.86
C HIS A 186 20.07 -2.80 23.12
N THR A 187 21.38 -3.02 22.96
CA THR A 187 22.37 -1.94 23.07
C THR A 187 22.23 -0.92 21.95
N LEU A 188 21.91 -1.34 20.72
CA LEU A 188 21.65 -0.42 19.61
C LEU A 188 20.45 0.48 19.88
N PHE A 189 19.33 -0.10 20.35
CA PHE A 189 18.18 0.69 20.76
C PHE A 189 18.47 1.63 21.93
N ARG A 190 19.32 1.24 22.89
CA ARG A 190 19.77 2.14 23.97
C ARG A 190 20.63 3.29 23.46
N LYS A 191 21.60 3.02 22.58
CA LYS A 191 22.50 4.02 21.97
C LYS A 191 21.79 5.01 21.03
N SER A 192 20.68 4.58 20.44
CA SER A 192 19.89 5.39 19.51
C SER A 192 19.33 6.67 20.17
N PRO A 193 19.07 7.74 19.39
CA PRO A 193 18.46 8.96 19.93
C PRO A 193 17.05 8.70 20.49
N VAL A 194 16.52 9.67 21.26
CA VAL A 194 15.17 9.61 21.83
C VAL A 194 14.11 9.68 20.74
N ASN A 195 14.36 10.43 19.67
CA ASN A 195 13.43 10.60 18.55
C ASN A 195 14.13 10.23 17.24
N GLY A 196 13.36 9.76 16.25
CA GLY A 196 13.85 9.50 14.90
C GLY A 196 14.62 8.19 14.71
N ILE A 197 14.28 7.13 15.45
CA ILE A 197 14.91 5.82 15.26
C ILE A 197 14.31 5.18 14.01
N SER A 198 15.07 5.10 12.91
CA SER A 198 14.61 4.40 11.71
C SER A 198 14.79 2.90 11.86
N VAL A 199 13.75 2.14 11.60
CA VAL A 199 13.77 0.67 11.67
C VAL A 199 13.13 0.12 10.42
N VAL A 200 13.89 -0.70 9.68
CA VAL A 200 13.37 -1.43 8.53
C VAL A 200 12.93 -2.80 9.00
N VAL A 201 11.64 -3.08 8.80
CA VAL A 201 10.98 -4.30 9.27
C VAL A 201 10.41 -5.04 8.08
N ARG A 202 10.45 -6.37 8.13
CA ARG A 202 9.71 -7.26 7.24
C ARG A 202 8.53 -7.86 7.96
N ASP A 203 7.38 -7.76 7.34
CA ASP A 203 6.11 -8.13 7.94
C ASP A 203 5.99 -9.66 8.03
N ARG A 204 6.03 -10.17 9.26
CA ARG A 204 5.60 -11.52 9.63
C ARG A 204 5.97 -12.62 8.61
N PRO A 205 7.28 -12.84 8.33
CA PRO A 205 7.73 -13.70 7.22
C PRO A 205 7.36 -15.19 7.36
N PHE A 206 7.08 -15.64 8.58
CA PHE A 206 6.72 -17.04 8.86
C PHE A 206 5.24 -17.26 9.11
N GLU A 207 4.44 -16.20 9.04
CA GLU A 207 3.01 -16.28 9.27
C GLU A 207 2.27 -16.56 7.99
N ARG A 208 1.16 -17.28 8.11
CA ARG A 208 0.26 -17.56 7.00
C ARG A 208 -1.16 -17.23 7.41
N THR A 209 -1.83 -16.43 6.61
CA THR A 209 -3.25 -16.15 6.78
C THR A 209 -4.07 -17.12 5.96
N VAL A 210 -5.06 -17.75 6.60
CA VAL A 210 -6.01 -18.66 5.96
C VAL A 210 -7.41 -18.13 6.22
N THR A 211 -8.14 -17.87 5.14
CA THR A 211 -9.55 -17.47 5.21
C THR A 211 -10.42 -18.70 5.17
N LEU A 212 -11.28 -18.84 6.17
CA LEU A 212 -12.11 -20.00 6.41
C LEU A 212 -13.57 -19.59 6.46
N HIS A 213 -14.46 -20.50 6.09
CA HIS A 213 -15.90 -20.28 6.09
C HIS A 213 -16.54 -21.24 7.10
N LYS A 214 -17.45 -20.70 7.91
CA LYS A 214 -18.29 -21.52 8.78
C LYS A 214 -19.28 -22.31 7.93
N ASP A 215 -19.53 -23.54 8.33
CA ASP A 215 -20.62 -24.35 7.81
C ASP A 215 -21.97 -23.91 8.40
N SER A 216 -23.07 -24.50 7.94
CA SER A 216 -24.44 -24.30 8.45
C SER A 216 -24.57 -24.49 9.97
N VAL A 217 -23.76 -25.37 10.56
CA VAL A 217 -23.69 -25.63 12.00
C VAL A 217 -22.79 -24.63 12.76
N GLY A 218 -22.09 -23.74 12.05
CA GLY A 218 -21.18 -22.75 12.64
C GLY A 218 -19.74 -23.25 12.88
N HIS A 219 -19.39 -24.45 12.42
CA HIS A 219 -18.06 -25.02 12.56
C HIS A 219 -17.15 -24.69 11.37
N ILE A 220 -15.86 -24.52 11.65
CA ILE A 220 -14.83 -24.30 10.62
C ILE A 220 -14.07 -25.60 10.28
N GLY A 221 -14.01 -26.53 11.24
CA GLY A 221 -13.50 -27.89 11.09
C GLY A 221 -12.02 -28.08 11.31
N PHE A 222 -11.45 -27.44 12.33
CA PHE A 222 -10.13 -27.79 12.88
C PHE A 222 -10.21 -27.91 14.40
N GLN A 223 -9.30 -28.70 14.97
CA GLN A 223 -9.16 -28.90 16.41
C GLN A 223 -7.82 -28.31 16.85
N PHE A 224 -7.82 -27.59 17.98
CA PHE A 224 -6.62 -27.00 18.54
C PHE A 224 -6.58 -27.18 20.07
N LYS A 225 -5.37 -27.13 20.64
CA LYS A 225 -5.12 -27.21 22.08
C LYS A 225 -3.95 -26.31 22.43
N ASN A 226 -4.10 -25.48 23.47
CA ASN A 226 -3.15 -24.45 23.85
C ASN A 226 -2.72 -23.58 22.64
N GLY A 227 -3.67 -23.23 21.78
CA GLY A 227 -3.42 -22.51 20.54
C GLY A 227 -2.72 -23.30 19.42
N LYS A 228 -2.29 -24.55 19.62
CA LYS A 228 -1.70 -25.41 18.58
C LYS A 228 -2.78 -26.23 17.85
N ILE A 229 -2.78 -26.20 16.52
CA ILE A 229 -3.67 -27.01 15.67
C ILE A 229 -3.19 -28.46 15.68
N ILE A 230 -4.06 -29.36 16.13
CA ILE A 230 -3.77 -30.80 16.26
C ILE A 230 -4.33 -31.58 15.06
N GLY A 231 -5.53 -31.22 14.60
CA GLY A 231 -6.25 -32.02 13.62
C GLY A 231 -7.22 -31.21 12.79
N LEU A 232 -7.52 -31.75 11.61
CA LEU A 232 -8.44 -31.17 10.64
C LEU A 232 -9.59 -32.16 10.42
N VAL A 233 -10.81 -31.63 10.34
CA VAL A 233 -11.99 -32.41 10.00
C VAL A 233 -12.05 -32.55 8.49
N LYS A 234 -12.32 -33.77 8.00
CA LYS A 234 -12.49 -34.04 6.56
C LYS A 234 -13.66 -33.21 6.00
N ASP A 235 -13.54 -32.79 4.74
CA ASP A 235 -14.55 -31.99 4.01
C ASP A 235 -14.89 -30.61 4.62
N SER A 236 -14.18 -30.21 5.67
CA SER A 236 -14.33 -28.90 6.30
C SER A 236 -13.75 -27.77 5.46
N SER A 237 -14.09 -26.52 5.80
CA SER A 237 -13.44 -25.36 5.18
C SER A 237 -11.95 -25.30 5.52
N ALA A 238 -11.54 -25.72 6.71
CA ALA A 238 -10.13 -25.79 7.11
C ALA A 238 -9.32 -26.74 6.23
N ALA A 239 -9.86 -27.94 5.95
CA ALA A 239 -9.21 -28.90 5.05
C ALA A 239 -9.15 -28.38 3.60
N ARG A 240 -10.25 -27.80 3.10
CA ARG A 240 -10.33 -27.25 1.73
C ARG A 240 -9.36 -26.09 1.48
N ASN A 241 -9.16 -25.23 2.49
CA ASN A 241 -8.23 -24.10 2.39
C ASN A 241 -6.78 -24.47 2.75
N GLY A 242 -6.50 -25.74 3.05
CA GLY A 242 -5.15 -26.23 3.34
C GLY A 242 -4.57 -25.66 4.63
N LEU A 243 -5.38 -25.53 5.68
CA LEU A 243 -4.86 -25.25 7.02
C LEU A 243 -4.00 -26.43 7.47
N LEU A 244 -2.85 -26.16 8.10
CA LEU A 244 -1.87 -27.18 8.46
C LEU A 244 -1.94 -27.51 9.95
N THR A 245 -1.72 -28.78 10.30
CA THR A 245 -1.47 -29.22 11.68
C THR A 245 -0.07 -28.81 12.13
N ASP A 246 0.19 -28.87 13.43
CA ASP A 246 1.46 -28.43 14.03
C ASP A 246 1.79 -26.95 13.81
N HIS A 247 0.74 -26.13 13.65
CA HIS A 247 0.83 -24.68 13.58
C HIS A 247 0.13 -24.06 14.78
N HIS A 248 0.65 -22.94 15.29
CA HIS A 248 0.03 -22.15 16.34
C HIS A 248 -0.83 -21.03 15.75
N LEU A 249 -1.98 -20.80 16.38
CA LEU A 249 -2.87 -19.68 16.13
C LEU A 249 -2.25 -18.41 16.72
N LEU A 250 -2.08 -17.38 15.89
CA LEU A 250 -1.60 -16.07 16.32
C LEU A 250 -2.72 -15.05 16.37
N GLU A 251 -3.52 -14.98 15.31
CA GLU A 251 -4.62 -14.03 15.20
C GLU A 251 -5.89 -14.71 14.68
N VAL A 252 -7.05 -14.28 15.18
CA VAL A 252 -8.37 -14.64 14.66
C VAL A 252 -9.11 -13.35 14.32
N ASN A 253 -9.53 -13.19 13.07
CA ASN A 253 -10.16 -11.97 12.54
C ASN A 253 -9.35 -10.68 12.78
N GLY A 254 -8.01 -10.80 12.80
CA GLY A 254 -7.10 -9.70 13.10
C GLY A 254 -6.99 -9.35 14.59
N GLN A 255 -7.58 -10.13 15.49
CA GLN A 255 -7.38 -10.04 16.93
C GLN A 255 -6.31 -11.04 17.38
N ASN A 256 -5.29 -10.56 18.10
CA ASN A 256 -4.23 -11.39 18.65
C ASN A 256 -4.78 -12.35 19.74
N VAL A 257 -4.50 -13.64 19.57
CA VAL A 257 -4.89 -14.74 20.47
C VAL A 257 -3.73 -15.42 21.18
N VAL A 258 -2.49 -14.91 21.02
CA VAL A 258 -1.30 -15.43 21.70
C VAL A 258 -1.44 -15.29 23.22
N GLY A 259 -1.35 -16.41 23.93
CA GLY A 259 -1.44 -16.48 25.39
C GLY A 259 -2.88 -16.48 25.96
N ILE A 260 -3.89 -16.45 25.09
CA ILE A 260 -5.30 -16.57 25.48
C ILE A 260 -5.67 -18.05 25.72
N LYS A 261 -6.61 -18.30 26.64
CA LYS A 261 -7.11 -19.67 26.91
C LYS A 261 -7.96 -20.18 25.75
N ASP A 262 -7.90 -21.48 25.48
CA ASP A 262 -8.65 -22.11 24.38
C ASP A 262 -10.16 -21.83 24.43
N LYS A 263 -10.73 -21.69 25.63
CA LYS A 263 -12.16 -21.35 25.83
C LYS A 263 -12.50 -19.98 25.24
N GLU A 264 -11.65 -19.00 25.48
CA GLU A 264 -11.82 -17.63 24.98
C GLU A 264 -11.59 -17.58 23.47
N ILE A 265 -10.60 -18.31 22.94
CA ILE A 265 -10.38 -18.44 21.49
C ILE A 265 -11.61 -19.06 20.81
N THR A 266 -12.18 -20.11 21.40
CA THR A 266 -13.40 -20.75 20.88
C THR A 266 -14.59 -19.79 20.90
N ALA A 267 -14.73 -18.98 21.94
CA ALA A 267 -15.76 -17.95 22.02
C ALA A 267 -15.59 -16.87 20.93
N LEU A 268 -14.37 -16.39 20.69
CA LEU A 268 -14.06 -15.43 19.62
C LEU A 268 -14.38 -16.00 18.23
N ILE A 269 -14.09 -17.28 18.02
CA ILE A 269 -14.44 -17.99 16.79
C ILE A 269 -15.97 -18.12 16.65
N ALA A 270 -16.67 -18.44 17.73
CA ALA A 270 -18.13 -18.58 17.73
C ALA A 270 -18.84 -17.25 17.47
N GLU A 271 -18.42 -16.17 18.14
CA GLU A 271 -18.91 -14.80 17.95
C GLU A 271 -18.57 -14.22 16.57
N GLY A 272 -17.49 -14.70 15.95
CA GLY A 272 -17.08 -14.30 14.61
C GLY A 272 -18.18 -14.51 13.55
N GLY A 273 -18.08 -13.78 12.44
CA GLY A 273 -19.01 -13.89 11.32
C GLY A 273 -18.93 -15.23 10.56
N PRO A 274 -19.64 -15.35 9.43
CA PRO A 274 -19.61 -16.55 8.58
C PRO A 274 -18.24 -16.78 7.93
N ILE A 275 -17.44 -15.72 7.79
CA ILE A 275 -16.08 -15.74 7.28
C ILE A 275 -15.14 -15.46 8.45
N ILE A 276 -14.15 -16.33 8.64
CA ILE A 276 -13.15 -16.21 9.69
C ILE A 276 -11.77 -16.28 9.07
N THR A 277 -10.94 -15.30 9.40
CA THR A 277 -9.55 -15.27 8.95
C THR A 277 -8.64 -15.64 10.09
N VAL A 278 -7.82 -16.66 9.92
CA VAL A 278 -6.89 -17.14 10.95
C VAL A 278 -5.47 -16.94 10.47
N THR A 279 -4.63 -16.34 11.30
CA THR A 279 -3.20 -16.23 11.06
C THR A 279 -2.48 -17.30 11.87
N VAL A 280 -1.66 -18.11 11.21
CA VAL A 280 -0.94 -19.23 11.81
C VAL A 280 0.56 -19.14 11.59
N VAL A 281 1.32 -19.75 12.49
CA VAL A 281 2.78 -19.88 12.39
C VAL A 281 3.21 -21.31 12.72
N PRO A 282 4.26 -21.87 12.10
CA PRO A 282 4.78 -23.19 12.48
C PRO A 282 5.15 -23.28 13.97
N SER A 283 4.82 -24.40 14.62
CA SER A 283 5.04 -24.55 16.07
C SER A 283 6.51 -24.44 16.48
N PHE A 284 7.43 -24.94 15.66
CA PHE A 284 8.86 -24.84 15.90
C PHE A 284 9.31 -23.37 16.07
N ILE A 285 8.85 -22.48 15.19
CA ILE A 285 9.22 -21.07 15.22
C ILE A 285 8.57 -20.39 16.42
N TYR A 286 7.28 -20.66 16.67
CA TYR A 286 6.56 -20.12 17.81
C TYR A 286 7.23 -20.47 19.14
N GLU A 287 7.61 -21.72 19.35
CA GLU A 287 8.30 -22.16 20.55
C GLU A 287 9.64 -21.44 20.73
N HIS A 288 10.40 -21.24 19.66
CA HIS A 288 11.65 -20.48 19.71
C HIS A 288 11.46 -18.99 20.02
N MET A 289 10.33 -18.40 19.60
CA MET A 289 9.99 -17.00 19.87
C MET A 289 9.50 -16.78 21.31
N VAL A 290 8.76 -17.75 21.87
CA VAL A 290 8.15 -17.63 23.20
C VAL A 290 9.05 -18.17 24.32
N LYS A 291 10.05 -19.03 23.99
CA LYS A 291 11.05 -19.50 24.95
C LYS A 291 11.77 -18.30 25.58
N LYS A 292 11.80 -18.31 26.92
CA LYS A 292 12.29 -17.23 27.77
C LYS A 292 13.81 -17.14 27.79
#